data_AF-A0AAV2EDK2-F1
#
_entry.id   AF-A0AAV2EDK2-F1
#
_cell.length_a   1.000
_cell.length_b   1.000
_cell.length_c   1.000
_cell.angle_alpha   90.00
_cell.angle_beta   90.00
_cell.angle_gamma   90.00
#
_symmetry.space_group_name_H-M   'P 1'
#
loop_
_entity.id
_entity.type
_entity.pdbx_description
1 polymer ?
#
loop_
_entity_poly.entity_id
_entity_poly.type
_entity_poly.pdbx_seq_one_letter_code
_entity_poly.pdbx_strand_id
1 'polypeptide(L)'
;MPLPRQNIEDRLVWHATVDGIFSVKSAYHLAVRLDQLNGRWRSQVSWMDKASWIRLWEANIPPKLKIFAWQLLNRILPTTEALIERKIDVFARCPVCWASSETMEHLFLDCPVARALWTQSNLDHLGEGLPRHTFPLFMKKLLAILHQPS
;
A
#
# COMPACT_ATOMS: atom_id res chain seq x y z
N MET A 1 -12.06 -3.18 -36.64
CA MET A 1 -10.97 -4.06 -37.12
C MET A 1 -11.57 -4.98 -38.18
N PRO A 2 -11.16 -4.91 -39.45
CA PRO A 2 -11.74 -5.76 -40.50
C PRO A 2 -11.28 -7.21 -40.32
N LEU A 3 -12.21 -8.16 -40.47
CA LEU A 3 -11.90 -9.59 -40.42
C LEU A 3 -11.19 -10.02 -41.71
N PRO A 4 -10.15 -10.86 -41.63
CA PRO A 4 -9.47 -11.38 -42.83
C PRO A 4 -10.45 -12.20 -43.68
N ARG A 5 -10.36 -12.04 -45.01
CA ARG A 5 -11.17 -12.79 -46.00
C ARG A 5 -10.73 -14.25 -46.17
N GLN A 6 -9.58 -14.60 -45.60
CA GLN A 6 -9.00 -15.93 -45.65
C GLN A 6 -9.04 -16.54 -44.24
N ASN A 7 -9.25 -17.86 -44.19
CA ASN A 7 -9.22 -18.62 -42.94
C ASN A 7 -7.75 -18.76 -42.48
N ILE A 8 -7.31 -17.78 -41.69
CA ILE A 8 -5.97 -17.73 -41.10
C ILE A 8 -6.11 -18.17 -39.65
N GLU A 9 -5.27 -19.11 -39.21
CA GLU A 9 -5.25 -19.53 -37.81
C GLU A 9 -4.86 -18.39 -36.88
N ASP A 10 -5.52 -18.34 -35.72
CA ASP A 10 -5.23 -17.35 -34.69
C ASP A 10 -3.80 -17.52 -34.16
N ARG A 11 -3.10 -16.39 -34.00
CA ARG A 11 -1.76 -16.33 -33.43
C ARG A 11 -1.69 -15.34 -32.28
N LEU A 12 -0.93 -15.68 -31.24
CA LEU A 12 -0.60 -14.74 -30.18
C LEU A 12 0.36 -13.68 -30.72
N VAL A 13 -0.04 -12.41 -30.60
CA VAL A 13 0.75 -11.25 -31.05
C VAL A 13 0.95 -10.31 -29.88
N TRP A 14 2.20 -9.97 -29.59
CA TRP A 14 2.54 -9.01 -28.56
C TRP A 14 2.28 -7.59 -29.07
N HIS A 15 1.16 -7.00 -28.66
CA HIS A 15 0.72 -5.67 -29.12
C HIS A 15 1.69 -4.52 -28.79
N ALA A 16 2.64 -4.72 -27.88
CA ALA A 16 3.58 -3.68 -27.47
C ALA A 16 4.77 -3.50 -28.43
N THR A 17 4.92 -4.36 -29.43
CA THR A 17 5.93 -4.25 -30.47
C THR A 17 5.30 -4.34 -31.85
N VAL A 18 5.91 -3.70 -32.84
CA VAL A 18 5.40 -3.67 -34.22
C VAL A 18 5.55 -5.03 -34.91
N ASP A 19 6.59 -5.78 -34.54
CA ASP A 19 6.86 -7.13 -35.04
C ASP A 19 5.97 -8.19 -34.37
N GLY A 20 5.26 -7.85 -33.29
CA GLY A 20 4.40 -8.77 -32.57
C GLY A 20 5.14 -9.79 -31.69
N ILE A 21 6.46 -9.66 -31.54
CA ILE A 21 7.29 -10.61 -30.80
C ILE A 21 7.37 -10.22 -29.32
N PHE A 22 7.08 -11.18 -28.45
CA PHE A 22 7.24 -10.99 -27.01
C PHE A 22 8.72 -11.02 -26.60
N SER A 23 9.11 -10.08 -25.73
CA SER A 23 10.36 -10.15 -24.97
C SER A 23 10.17 -9.59 -23.57
N VAL A 24 10.98 -10.05 -22.61
CA VAL A 24 11.01 -9.48 -21.25
C VAL A 24 11.28 -7.97 -21.29
N LYS A 25 12.14 -7.52 -22.20
CA LYS A 25 12.47 -6.10 -22.40
C LYS A 25 11.26 -5.29 -22.83
N SER A 26 10.53 -5.73 -23.86
CA SER A 26 9.32 -5.03 -24.33
C SER A 26 8.20 -5.05 -23.29
N ALA A 27 8.07 -6.14 -22.54
CA ALA A 27 7.13 -6.23 -21.42
C ALA A 27 7.47 -5.24 -20.31
N TYR A 28 8.74 -5.13 -19.94
CA TYR A 28 9.21 -4.16 -18.94
C TYR A 28 8.95 -2.71 -19.37
N HIS A 29 9.29 -2.35 -20.62
CA HIS A 29 9.03 -1.00 -21.13
C HIS A 29 7.53 -0.67 -21.17
N LEU A 30 6.69 -1.63 -21.54
CA LEU A 30 5.24 -1.45 -21.49
C LEU A 30 4.78 -1.23 -20.04
N ALA A 31 5.24 -2.05 -19.10
CA ALA A 31 4.89 -1.92 -17.69
C ALA A 31 5.28 -0.54 -17.12
N VAL A 32 6.47 -0.04 -17.43
CA VAL A 32 6.93 1.29 -17.02
C VAL A 32 6.06 2.39 -17.64
N ARG A 33 5.71 2.28 -18.94
CA ARG A 33 4.84 3.25 -19.61
C ARG A 33 3.43 3.25 -19.01
N LEU A 34 2.87 2.06 -18.73
CA LEU A 34 1.56 1.93 -18.11
C LEU A 34 1.55 2.44 -16.67
N ASP A 35 2.64 2.30 -15.92
CA ASP A 35 2.79 2.92 -14.60
C ASP A 35 2.73 4.45 -14.68
N GLN A 36 3.48 5.05 -15.62
CA GLN A 36 3.49 6.51 -15.83
C GLN A 36 2.11 7.06 -16.22
N LEU A 37 1.37 6.34 -17.07
CA LEU A 37 0.07 6.79 -17.56
C LEU A 37 -1.06 6.56 -16.55
N ASN A 38 -1.03 5.43 -15.84
CA ASN A 38 -2.13 5.08 -14.94
C ASN A 38 -1.95 5.69 -13.55
N GLY A 39 -0.72 6.05 -13.13
CA GLY A 39 -0.44 6.53 -11.78
C GLY A 39 -0.85 5.56 -10.65
N ARG A 40 -1.23 4.33 -11.01
CA ARG A 40 -1.92 3.34 -10.16
C ARG A 40 -0.98 2.28 -9.59
N TRP A 41 0.25 2.16 -10.10
CA TRP A 41 1.20 1.12 -9.68
C TRP A 41 2.42 1.65 -8.93
N ARG A 42 2.57 2.96 -8.81
CA ARG A 42 3.30 3.49 -7.66
C ARG A 42 2.48 3.18 -6.44
N SER A 43 3.11 2.48 -5.51
CA SER A 43 2.92 2.69 -4.09
C SER A 43 2.66 4.18 -3.85
N GLN A 44 1.40 4.53 -3.65
CA GLN A 44 0.88 5.91 -3.66
C GLN A 44 1.22 6.62 -2.34
N VAL A 45 2.42 6.37 -1.83
CA VAL A 45 2.97 6.89 -0.59
C VAL A 45 3.82 8.10 -0.92
N SER A 46 3.19 9.10 -1.56
CA SER A 46 3.84 10.38 -1.89
C SER A 46 4.43 11.10 -0.67
N TRP A 47 4.12 10.62 0.54
CA TRP A 47 4.51 11.20 1.82
C TRP A 47 5.74 10.55 2.48
N MET A 48 6.23 9.41 1.99
CA MET A 48 7.49 8.80 2.47
C MET A 48 8.67 9.20 1.60
N ASP A 49 9.68 9.78 2.23
CA ASP A 49 10.96 10.08 1.62
C ASP A 49 11.89 8.85 1.63
N LYS A 50 12.96 8.90 0.84
CA LYS A 50 13.95 7.83 0.73
C LYS A 50 14.56 7.44 2.08
N ALA A 51 14.76 8.40 3.00
CA ALA A 51 15.35 8.09 4.30
C ALA A 51 14.41 7.26 5.19
N SER A 52 13.10 7.52 5.14
CA SER A 52 12.10 6.71 5.85
C SER A 52 12.10 5.25 5.37
N TRP A 53 12.28 5.02 4.06
CA TRP A 53 12.40 3.67 3.51
C TRP A 53 13.67 2.97 3.99
N ILE A 54 14.80 3.66 3.98
CA ILE A 54 16.07 3.12 4.49
C ILE A 54 15.93 2.72 5.96
N ARG A 55 15.38 3.60 6.80
CA ARG A 55 15.15 3.32 8.23
C ARG A 55 14.30 2.08 8.47
N LEU A 56 13.22 1.91 7.72
CA LEU A 56 12.37 0.71 7.84
C LEU A 56 13.18 -0.57 7.58
N TRP A 57 14.01 -0.57 6.53
CA TRP A 57 14.77 -1.76 6.16
C TRP A 57 15.98 -2.01 7.07
N GLU A 58 16.55 -0.96 7.66
CA GLU A 58 17.63 -1.04 8.64
C GLU A 58 17.15 -1.36 10.06
N ALA A 59 15.88 -1.10 10.38
CA ALA A 59 15.33 -1.33 11.72
C ALA A 59 15.61 -2.75 12.24
N ASN A 60 16.01 -2.88 13.50
CA ASN A 60 16.29 -4.18 14.12
C ASN A 60 14.99 -4.83 14.62
N ILE A 61 14.10 -5.16 13.68
CA ILE A 61 12.81 -5.81 13.94
C ILE A 61 12.66 -7.07 13.09
N PRO A 62 11.83 -8.05 13.52
CA PRO A 62 11.55 -9.24 12.74
C PRO A 62 11.15 -8.90 11.28
N PRO A 63 11.65 -9.64 10.26
CA PRO A 63 11.35 -9.38 8.86
C PRO A 63 9.85 -9.30 8.55
N LYS A 64 9.03 -10.10 9.24
CA LYS A 64 7.56 -10.06 9.12
C LYS A 64 6.98 -8.68 9.44
N LEU A 65 7.53 -7.98 10.43
CA LEU A 65 7.10 -6.63 10.79
C LEU A 65 7.56 -5.59 9.76
N LYS A 66 8.73 -5.78 9.13
CA LYS A 66 9.19 -4.92 8.03
C LYS A 66 8.24 -5.00 6.83
N ILE A 67 7.86 -6.23 6.44
CA ILE A 67 6.90 -6.46 5.36
C ILE A 67 5.54 -5.88 5.72
N PHE A 68 5.06 -6.09 6.94
CA PHE A 68 3.79 -5.52 7.39
C PHE A 68 3.80 -3.99 7.33
N ALA A 69 4.85 -3.35 7.85
CA ALA A 69 5.01 -1.90 7.75
C ALA A 69 5.07 -1.45 6.28
N TRP A 70 5.82 -2.13 5.42
CA TRP A 70 5.83 -1.83 3.98
C TRP A 70 4.41 -1.93 3.36
N GLN A 71 3.64 -2.98 3.66
CA GLN A 71 2.26 -3.11 3.17
C GLN A 71 1.36 -1.97 3.67
N LEU A 72 1.47 -1.65 4.95
CA LEU A 72 0.74 -0.59 5.62
C LEU A 72 1.03 0.79 4.99
N LEU A 73 2.31 1.10 4.82
CA LEU A 73 2.76 2.35 4.21
C LEU A 73 2.20 2.50 2.79
N ASN A 74 2.19 1.41 2.03
CA ASN A 74 1.70 1.37 0.65
C ASN A 74 0.17 1.31 0.52
N ARG A 75 -0.59 1.43 1.61
CA ARG A 75 -2.06 1.26 1.62
C ARG A 75 -2.52 -0.07 1.00
N ILE A 76 -1.69 -1.12 1.13
CA ILE A 76 -1.94 -2.44 0.56
C ILE A 76 -2.84 -3.27 1.49
N LEU A 77 -2.90 -2.92 2.78
CA LEU A 77 -3.74 -3.67 3.72
C LEU A 77 -5.21 -3.68 3.27
N PRO A 78 -5.89 -4.84 3.38
CA PRO A 78 -7.27 -5.00 2.94
C PRO A 78 -8.24 -4.40 3.98
N THR A 79 -8.15 -3.10 4.23
CA THR A 79 -9.15 -2.40 5.05
C THR A 79 -10.50 -2.40 4.36
N THR A 80 -11.62 -2.30 5.10
CA THR A 80 -12.94 -2.24 4.46
C THR A 80 -13.03 -1.07 3.49
N GLU A 81 -12.42 0.08 3.81
CA GLU A 81 -12.29 1.21 2.89
C GLU A 81 -11.64 0.78 1.56
N ALA A 82 -10.50 0.12 1.61
CA ALA A 82 -9.77 -0.33 0.43
C ALA A 82 -10.51 -1.44 -0.36
N LEU A 83 -11.34 -2.24 0.32
CA LEU A 83 -12.20 -3.25 -0.29
C LEU A 83 -13.41 -2.59 -0.99
N ILE A 84 -14.02 -1.59 -0.37
CA ILE A 84 -15.13 -0.79 -0.94
C ILE A 84 -14.66 -0.03 -2.18
N GLU A 85 -13.46 0.55 -2.17
CA GLU A 85 -12.85 1.18 -3.35
C GLU A 85 -12.72 0.20 -4.53
N ARG A 86 -12.44 -1.07 -4.22
CA ARG A 86 -12.38 -2.18 -5.20
C ARG A 86 -13.75 -2.78 -5.54
N LYS A 87 -14.85 -2.16 -5.11
CA LYS A 87 -16.23 -2.60 -5.34
C LYS A 87 -16.55 -3.98 -4.75
N ILE A 88 -15.85 -4.36 -3.68
CA ILE A 88 -16.16 -5.56 -2.92
C ILE A 88 -17.20 -5.20 -1.85
N ASP A 89 -18.27 -5.97 -1.77
CA ASP A 89 -19.32 -5.77 -0.78
C ASP A 89 -18.86 -6.25 0.60
N VAL A 90 -18.58 -5.28 1.48
CA VAL A 90 -18.18 -5.51 2.86
C VAL A 90 -18.83 -4.48 3.77
N PHE A 91 -19.04 -4.88 5.03
CA PHE A 91 -19.55 -3.96 6.03
C PHE A 91 -18.45 -2.95 6.40
N ALA A 92 -18.72 -1.65 6.22
CA ALA A 92 -17.71 -0.61 6.37
C ALA A 92 -17.18 -0.43 7.80
N ARG A 93 -17.78 -1.07 8.82
CA ARG A 93 -17.39 -0.86 10.22
C ARG A 93 -16.14 -1.65 10.58
N CYS A 94 -15.31 -1.04 11.43
CA CYS A 94 -14.17 -1.67 12.06
C CYS A 94 -14.56 -2.97 12.77
N PRO A 95 -13.95 -4.11 12.44
CA PRO A 95 -14.26 -5.41 13.03
C PRO A 95 -13.79 -5.54 14.48
N VAL A 96 -12.98 -4.57 14.95
CA VAL A 96 -12.44 -4.54 16.31
C VAL A 96 -13.39 -3.82 17.25
N CYS A 97 -13.75 -2.57 16.94
CA CYS A 97 -14.56 -1.74 17.83
C CYS A 97 -16.04 -1.65 17.43
N TRP A 98 -16.40 -2.06 16.21
CA TRP A 98 -17.76 -2.04 15.66
C TRP A 98 -18.46 -0.67 15.61
N ALA A 99 -17.73 0.42 15.89
CA ALA A 99 -18.30 1.74 16.13
C ALA A 99 -18.08 2.76 14.99
N SER A 100 -17.02 2.60 14.19
CA SER A 100 -16.65 3.57 13.13
C SER A 100 -16.16 2.84 11.88
N SER A 101 -16.01 3.55 10.76
CA SER A 101 -15.51 2.97 9.52
C SER A 101 -14.09 2.41 9.68
N GLU A 102 -13.78 1.27 9.07
CA GLU A 102 -12.41 0.73 9.06
C GLU A 102 -11.55 1.47 8.03
N THR A 103 -10.82 2.48 8.51
CA THR A 103 -9.72 3.12 7.80
C THR A 103 -8.40 2.79 8.49
N MET A 104 -7.26 3.05 7.85
CA MET A 104 -5.95 2.87 8.50
C MET A 104 -5.80 3.79 9.72
N GLU A 105 -6.23 5.04 9.60
CA GLU A 105 -6.26 6.02 10.69
C GLU A 105 -7.09 5.46 11.85
N HIS A 106 -8.26 4.88 11.56
CA HIS A 106 -9.07 4.29 12.61
C HIS A 106 -8.39 3.08 13.24
N LEU A 107 -7.93 2.12 12.46
CA LEU A 107 -7.32 0.88 12.97
C LEU A 107 -6.11 1.12 13.87
N PHE A 108 -5.29 2.14 13.56
CA PHE A 108 -4.02 2.36 14.26
C PHE A 108 -4.03 3.57 15.20
N LEU A 109 -4.93 4.54 15.05
CA LEU A 109 -4.95 5.76 15.87
C LEU A 109 -6.27 5.97 16.60
N ASP A 110 -7.40 5.95 15.90
CA ASP A 110 -8.67 6.38 16.49
C ASP A 110 -9.44 5.25 17.20
N CYS A 111 -9.16 3.99 16.85
CA CYS A 111 -9.85 2.84 17.43
C CYS A 111 -9.60 2.79 18.94
N PRO A 112 -10.66 2.75 19.78
CA PRO A 112 -10.51 2.69 21.23
C PRO A 112 -9.62 1.54 21.70
N VAL A 113 -9.71 0.39 21.01
CA VAL A 113 -8.87 -0.78 21.30
C VAL A 113 -7.42 -0.52 20.93
N ALA A 114 -7.14 0.09 19.78
CA ALA A 114 -5.78 0.45 19.39
C ALA A 114 -5.17 1.46 20.37
N ARG A 115 -5.93 2.49 20.76
CA ARG A 115 -5.50 3.46 21.77
C ARG A 115 -5.16 2.80 23.11
N ALA A 116 -6.00 1.88 23.58
CA ALA A 116 -5.73 1.15 24.81
C ALA A 116 -4.42 0.34 24.72
N LEU A 117 -4.15 -0.30 23.58
CA LEU A 117 -2.90 -1.04 23.35
C LEU A 117 -1.67 -0.11 23.35
N TRP A 118 -1.76 1.06 22.73
CA TRP A 118 -0.68 2.05 22.76
C TRP A 118 -0.39 2.55 24.16
N THR A 119 -1.42 2.87 24.95
CA THR A 119 -1.26 3.26 26.36
C THR A 119 -0.62 2.14 27.18
N GLN A 120 -1.07 0.90 27.03
CA GLN A 120 -0.47 -0.24 27.73
C GLN A 120 0.99 -0.50 27.35
N SER A 121 1.39 -0.10 26.14
CA SER A 121 2.75 -0.26 25.63
C SER A 121 3.65 0.95 25.90
N ASN A 122 3.19 1.97 26.63
CA ASN A 122 3.87 3.27 26.81
C ASN A 122 4.20 3.98 25.48
N LEU A 123 3.36 3.79 24.46
CA LEU A 123 3.48 4.36 23.11
C LEU A 123 2.31 5.29 22.76
N ASP A 124 1.52 5.70 23.74
CA ASP A 124 0.40 6.66 23.60
C ASP A 124 0.83 7.99 22.99
N HIS A 125 2.00 8.51 23.37
CA HIS A 125 2.61 9.71 22.80
C HIS A 125 2.81 9.67 21.26
N LEU A 126 2.76 8.50 20.64
CA LEU A 126 2.83 8.37 19.18
C LEU A 126 1.59 8.98 18.49
N GLY A 127 0.42 8.83 19.12
CA GLY A 127 -0.86 9.34 18.62
C GLY A 127 -1.24 10.72 19.17
N GLU A 128 -0.60 11.18 20.25
CA GLU A 128 -0.93 12.46 20.89
C GLU A 128 -0.68 13.66 19.96
N GLY A 129 -1.69 14.53 19.88
CA GLY A 129 -1.66 15.77 19.11
C GLY A 129 -1.68 15.60 17.58
N LEU A 130 -1.85 14.37 17.06
CA LEU A 130 -1.96 14.14 15.63
C LEU A 130 -3.42 14.35 15.16
N PRO A 131 -3.66 15.22 14.16
CA PRO A 131 -4.95 15.29 13.48
C PRO A 131 -5.38 13.91 12.93
N ARG A 132 -6.69 13.72 12.79
CA ARG A 132 -7.37 12.53 12.23
C ARG A 132 -6.95 12.13 10.80
N HIS A 133 -6.02 12.88 10.18
CA HIS A 133 -5.57 12.71 8.79
C HIS A 133 -4.05 12.61 8.66
N THR A 134 -3.34 12.32 9.76
CA THR A 134 -1.88 12.32 9.80
C THR A 134 -1.27 10.96 10.15
N PHE A 135 -1.86 9.89 9.62
CA PHE A 135 -1.24 8.56 9.60
C PHE A 135 0.23 8.58 9.08
N PRO A 136 0.59 9.41 8.07
CA PRO A 136 1.98 9.60 7.68
C PRO A 136 2.93 10.03 8.81
N LEU A 137 2.49 10.95 9.67
CA LEU A 137 3.31 11.46 10.77
C LEU A 137 3.44 10.42 11.88
N PHE A 138 2.35 9.71 12.19
CA PHE A 138 2.39 8.57 13.11
C PHE A 138 3.44 7.55 12.65
N MET A 139 3.40 7.14 11.38
CA MET A 139 4.35 6.18 10.85
C MET A 139 5.79 6.69 10.87
N LYS A 140 6.03 7.98 10.59
CA LYS A 140 7.37 8.58 10.72
C LYS A 140 7.89 8.54 12.16
N LYS A 141 7.03 8.85 13.15
CA LYS A 141 7.39 8.74 14.58
C LYS A 141 7.67 7.28 14.96
N LEU A 142 6.81 6.36 14.56
CA LEU A 142 6.96 4.92 14.82
C LEU A 142 8.28 4.38 14.24
N LEU A 143 8.58 4.69 12.98
CA LEU A 143 9.84 4.28 12.33
C LEU A 143 11.08 4.87 13.00
N ALA A 144 10.97 6.09 13.57
CA ALA A 144 12.07 6.69 14.33
C ALA A 144 12.31 5.95 15.66
N ILE A 145 11.28 5.45 16.33
CA ILE A 145 11.43 4.63 17.54
C ILE A 145 12.02 3.25 17.21
N LEU A 146 11.62 2.64 16.11
CA LEU A 146 12.11 1.31 15.70
C LEU A 146 13.56 1.33 15.19
N HIS A 147 14.11 2.52 14.90
CA HIS A 147 15.51 2.73 14.54
C HIS A 147 16.28 3.23 15.78
N GLN A 148 16.48 2.36 16.76
CA GLN A 148 17.47 2.61 17.81
C GLN A 148 18.82 2.05 17.37
N PRO A 149 19.91 2.85 17.37
CA PRO A 149 21.24 2.31 17.18
C PRO A 149 21.57 1.41 18.38
N SER A 150 21.92 0.16 18.09
CA SER A 150 22.60 -0.73 19.03
C SER A 150 23.97 -0.18 19.41
#